data_AF-A0A950G986-F1
#
_entry.id   AF-A0A950G986-F1
#
_cell.length_a   1.000
_cell.length_b   1.000
_cell.length_c   1.000
_cell.angle_alpha   90.00
_cell.angle_beta   90.00
_cell.angle_gamma   90.00
#
_symmetry.space_group_name_H-M   'P 1'
#
loop_
_entity.id
_entity.type
_entity.pdbx_description
1 polymer ?
#
loop_
_entity_poly.entity_id
_entity_poly.type
_entity_poly.pdbx_seq_one_letter_code
_entity_poly.pdbx_strand_id
1 'polypeptide(L)'
;MRADPRMIAGGYTYYAAATRGHWGVENQVHYILDVSMHEDASRVRKSPAILSILRSFALNILRFNKVNDAADALWRNAMNLNRVLAYGGT
;
A
#
# COMPACT_ATOMS: atom_id res chain seq x y z
N MET A 1 6.51 39.65 22.00
CA MET A 1 5.84 38.33 22.03
C MET A 1 6.88 37.28 21.70
N ARG A 2 7.52 36.65 22.71
CA ARG A 2 8.52 35.58 22.48
C ARG A 2 7.79 34.24 22.61
N ALA A 3 7.91 33.38 21.60
CA ALA A 3 7.34 32.04 21.65
C ALA A 3 8.00 31.22 22.77
N ASP A 4 7.21 30.45 23.51
CA ASP A 4 7.67 29.58 24.60
C ASP A 4 8.56 28.45 24.04
N PRO A 5 9.80 28.28 24.53
CA PRO A 5 10.71 27.18 24.16
C PRO A 5 10.09 25.77 24.25
N ARG A 6 9.10 25.57 25.12
CA ARG A 6 8.39 24.29 25.29
C ARG A 6 7.40 24.00 24.15
N MET A 7 6.80 25.04 23.54
CA MET A 7 5.91 24.88 22.38
C MET A 7 6.68 24.45 21.12
N ILE A 8 7.93 24.92 20.98
CA ILE A 8 8.78 24.57 19.84
C ILE A 8 9.23 23.11 19.94
N ALA A 9 9.71 22.68 21.12
CA ALA A 9 10.19 21.30 21.34
C ALA A 9 9.12 20.22 21.12
N GLY A 10 7.89 20.43 21.60
CA GLY A 10 6.77 19.48 21.42
C GLY A 10 6.21 19.45 19.99
N GLY A 11 6.32 20.56 19.25
CA GLY A 11 5.91 20.64 17.85
C GLY A 11 6.76 19.73 16.95
N TYR A 12 8.09 19.78 17.08
CA TYR A 12 8.98 18.97 16.23
C TYR A 12 8.75 17.46 16.39
N THR A 13 8.50 16.99 17.60
CA THR A 13 8.21 15.57 17.86
C THR A 13 6.87 15.14 17.28
N TYR A 14 5.87 16.02 17.33
CA TYR A 14 4.55 15.79 16.73
C TYR A 14 4.66 15.68 15.20
N TYR A 15 5.32 16.64 14.55
CA TYR A 15 5.53 16.60 13.10
C TYR A 15 6.36 15.39 12.68
N ALA A 16 7.44 15.06 13.39
CA ALA A 16 8.25 13.89 13.08
C ALA A 16 7.47 12.57 13.21
N ALA A 17 6.59 12.45 14.22
CA ALA A 17 5.71 11.29 14.37
C ALA A 17 4.66 11.22 13.25
N ALA A 18 4.04 12.35 12.90
CA ALA A 18 3.07 12.44 11.80
C ALA A 18 3.71 12.08 10.45
N THR A 19 4.91 12.61 10.15
CA THR A 19 5.67 12.27 8.94
C THR A 19 5.98 10.78 8.89
N ARG A 20 6.47 10.18 9.99
CA ARG A 20 6.72 8.73 10.04
C ARG A 20 5.46 7.89 9.85
N GLY A 21 4.34 8.29 10.48
CA GLY A 21 3.05 7.63 10.30
C GLY A 21 2.57 7.68 8.84
N HIS A 22 2.71 8.85 8.20
CA HIS A 22 2.38 9.04 6.79
C HIS A 22 3.23 8.15 5.87
N TRP A 23 4.55 8.11 6.07
CA TRP A 23 5.43 7.21 5.32
C TRP A 23 5.10 5.73 5.53
N GLY A 24 4.63 5.35 6.72
CA GLY A 24 4.15 4.00 6.98
C GLY A 24 2.97 3.59 6.11
N VAL A 25 2.00 4.50 5.90
CA VAL A 25 0.85 4.26 5.02
C VAL A 25 1.29 4.20 3.56
N GLU A 26 2.12 5.16 3.15
CA GLU A 26 2.65 5.23 1.78
C GLU A 26 3.39 3.95 1.41
N ASN A 27 4.28 3.48 2.29
CA ASN A 27 5.10 2.30 2.03
C ASN A 27 4.28 1.00 2.01
N GLN A 28 3.15 0.93 2.73
CA GLN A 28 2.32 -0.29 2.73
C GLN A 28 1.37 -0.39 1.54
N VAL A 29 0.96 0.74 0.95
CA VAL A 29 0.05 0.77 -0.21
C VAL A 29 0.83 1.02 -1.49
N HIS A 30 1.43 2.21 -1.60
CA HIS A 30 1.97 2.73 -2.86
C HIS A 30 3.17 1.92 -3.34
N TYR A 31 4.11 1.56 -2.46
CA TYR A 31 5.24 0.72 -2.87
C TYR A 31 4.80 -0.61 -3.51
N ILE A 32 3.75 -1.25 -2.97
CA ILE A 32 3.24 -2.51 -3.51
C ILE A 32 2.56 -2.29 -4.86
N LEU A 33 1.77 -1.22 -5.01
CA LEU A 33 1.10 -0.90 -6.26
C LEU A 33 2.09 -0.49 -7.36
N ASP A 34 2.98 0.44 -7.04
CA ASP A 34 3.94 1.04 -7.97
C ASP A 34 4.97 0.02 -8.44
N VAL A 35 5.60 -0.69 -7.49
CA VAL A 35 6.71 -1.61 -7.79
C VAL A 35 6.20 -3.03 -8.02
N SER A 36 5.50 -3.63 -7.06
CA SER A 36 5.14 -5.06 -7.15
C SER A 36 4.05 -5.33 -8.18
N MET A 37 3.07 -4.43 -8.33
CA MET A 37 2.01 -4.51 -9.34
C MET A 37 2.30 -3.68 -10.60
N HIS A 38 3.50 -3.12 -10.70
CA HIS A 38 4.01 -2.40 -11.87
C HIS A 38 3.09 -1.27 -12.33
N GLU A 39 2.47 -0.54 -11.39
CA GLU A 39 1.59 0.58 -11.72
C GLU A 39 2.36 1.70 -12.45
N ASP A 40 3.54 2.08 -11.96
CA ASP A 40 4.40 3.10 -12.59
C ASP A 40 4.87 2.69 -13.98
N ALA A 41 5.22 1.42 -14.15
CA ALA A 41 5.68 0.90 -15.43
C ALA A 41 4.53 0.59 -16.41
N SER A 42 3.27 0.73 -15.97
CA SER A 42 2.08 0.36 -16.75
C SER A 42 1.94 1.23 -18.01
N ARG A 43 1.95 0.57 -19.18
CA ARG A 43 1.71 1.22 -20.48
C ARG A 43 0.24 1.19 -20.90
N VAL A 44 -0.68 0.80 -20.01
CA VAL A 44 -2.11 0.79 -20.32
C VAL A 44 -2.57 2.23 -20.59
N ARG A 45 -3.21 2.43 -21.75
CA ARG A 45 -3.76 3.72 -22.19
C ARG A 45 -5.28 3.70 -22.34
N LYS A 46 -5.91 2.53 -22.23
CA LYS A 46 -7.36 2.37 -22.21
C LYS A 46 -7.80 2.03 -20.79
N SER A 47 -8.71 2.83 -20.24
CA SER A 47 -9.28 2.64 -18.90
C SER A 47 -8.26 2.47 -17.76
N PRO A 48 -7.24 3.34 -17.63
CA PRO A 48 -6.23 3.24 -16.56
C PRO A 48 -6.83 3.28 -15.14
N ALA A 49 -7.92 4.04 -14.96
CA ALA A 49 -8.64 4.11 -13.69
C ALA A 49 -9.23 2.75 -13.26
N ILE A 50 -9.79 1.98 -14.20
CA ILE A 50 -10.33 0.64 -13.90
C ILE A 50 -9.21 -0.27 -13.42
N LEU A 51 -8.04 -0.22 -14.07
CA LEU A 51 -6.91 -1.04 -13.66
C LEU A 51 -6.39 -0.67 -12.27
N SER A 52 -6.33 0.62 -11.94
CA SER A 52 -5.93 1.08 -10.60
C SER A 52 -6.89 0.59 -9.51
N ILE A 53 -8.20 0.62 -9.78
CA ILE A 53 -9.22 0.04 -8.88
C ILE A 53 -9.03 -1.47 -8.73
N LEU A 54 -8.78 -2.20 -9.82
CA LEU A 54 -8.55 -3.65 -9.77
C LEU A 54 -7.29 -4.02 -8.96
N ARG A 55 -6.21 -3.25 -9.08
CA ARG A 55 -5.01 -3.45 -8.25
C ARG A 55 -5.29 -3.23 -6.78
N SER A 56 -6.01 -2.15 -6.47
CA SER A 56 -6.42 -1.83 -5.09
C SER A 56 -7.31 -2.94 -4.51
N PHE A 57 -8.25 -3.47 -5.31
CA PHE A 57 -9.09 -4.59 -4.93
C PHE A 57 -8.28 -5.86 -4.66
N ALA A 58 -7.35 -6.21 -5.55
CA ALA A 58 -6.46 -7.36 -5.35
C ALA A 58 -5.60 -7.21 -4.08
N LEU A 59 -5.03 -6.02 -3.83
CA LEU A 59 -4.27 -5.73 -2.62
C LEU A 59 -5.12 -5.90 -1.35
N ASN A 60 -6.38 -5.48 -1.39
CA ASN A 60 -7.30 -5.65 -0.26
C ASN A 60 -7.59 -7.12 0.03
N ILE A 61 -7.73 -7.98 -0.98
CA ILE A 61 -7.87 -9.43 -0.79
C ILE A 61 -6.64 -10.01 -0.07
N LEU A 62 -5.42 -9.65 -0.52
CA LEU A 62 -4.19 -10.12 0.10
C LEU A 62 -4.09 -9.67 1.56
N ARG A 63 -4.43 -8.41 1.85
CA ARG A 63 -4.44 -7.86 3.22
C ARG A 63 -5.46 -8.53 4.11
N PHE A 64 -6.68 -8.75 3.61
CA PHE A 64 -7.73 -9.46 4.35
C PHE A 64 -7.26 -10.86 4.77
N ASN A 65 -6.52 -11.53 3.90
CA ASN A 65 -5.93 -12.86 4.16
C ASN A 65 -4.59 -12.80 4.91
N LYS A 66 -4.22 -11.63 5.46
CA LYS A 66 -2.99 -11.40 6.26
C LYS A 66 -1.71 -11.86 5.55
N VAL A 67 -1.66 -11.67 4.23
CA VAL A 67 -0.47 -11.96 3.43
C VAL A 67 0.62 -10.95 3.77
N ASN A 68 1.78 -11.44 4.19
CA ASN A 68 2.91 -10.59 4.59
C ASN A 68 3.83 -10.23 3.41
N ASP A 69 3.90 -11.09 2.39
CA ASP A 69 4.70 -10.86 1.18
C ASP A 69 3.78 -10.81 -0.05
N ALA A 70 3.46 -9.59 -0.47
CA ALA A 70 2.57 -9.37 -1.60
C ALA A 70 3.22 -9.79 -2.94
N ALA A 71 4.54 -9.65 -3.10
CA ALA A 71 5.21 -9.96 -4.35
C ALA A 71 5.27 -11.48 -4.60
N ASP A 72 5.66 -12.26 -3.59
CA ASP A 72 5.61 -13.73 -3.66
C ASP A 72 4.17 -14.24 -3.87
N ALA A 73 3.20 -13.66 -3.15
CA ALA A 73 1.80 -14.03 -3.30
C ALA A 73 1.28 -13.76 -4.72
N LEU A 74 1.58 -12.60 -5.31
CA LEU A 74 1.19 -12.28 -6.69
C LEU A 74 1.74 -13.30 -7.67
N TRP A 75 3.03 -13.65 -7.57
CA TRP A 75 3.65 -14.64 -8.44
C TRP A 75 3.00 -16.02 -8.29
N ARG A 76 2.82 -16.51 -7.06
CA ARG A 76 2.20 -17.82 -6.80
C ARG A 76 0.75 -17.88 -7.25
N ASN A 77 0.00 -16.81 -7.03
CA ASN A 77 -1.40 -16.69 -7.44
C ASN A 77 -1.54 -16.67 -8.97
N ALA A 78 -0.60 -16.03 -9.67
CA ALA A 78 -0.57 -16.04 -11.13
C ALA A 78 -0.29 -17.43 -11.71
N MET A 79 0.54 -18.25 -11.04
CA MET A 79 0.85 -19.61 -11.48
C MET A 79 -0.20 -20.64 -11.07
N ASN A 80 -0.96 -20.40 -9.99
CA ASN A 80 -1.99 -21.32 -9.53
C ASN A 80 -3.21 -20.58 -8.95
N LEU A 81 -4.25 -20.48 -9.78
CA LEU A 81 -5.52 -19.83 -9.45
C LEU A 81 -6.24 -20.45 -8.26
N ASN A 82 -6.07 -21.75 -7.98
CA ASN A 82 -6.71 -22.39 -6.82
C ASN A 82 -6.26 -21.76 -5.50
N ARG A 83 -5.06 -21.15 -5.45
CA ARG A 83 -4.59 -20.43 -4.27
C ARG A 83 -5.41 -19.16 -4.02
N VAL A 84 -5.78 -18.45 -5.08
CA VAL A 84 -6.62 -17.25 -4.98
C VAL A 84 -8.03 -17.63 -4.57
N LEU A 85 -8.58 -18.71 -5.14
CA LEU A 85 -9.91 -19.21 -4.80
C LEU A 85 -10.00 -19.76 -3.38
N ALA A 86 -8.87 -20.20 -2.80
CA ALA A 86 -8.79 -20.66 -1.42
C ALA A 86 -8.69 -19.54 -0.39
N TYR A 87 -8.50 -18.28 -0.82
CA TYR A 87 -8.60 -17.15 0.09
C TYR A 87 -10.02 -17.05 0.66
N GLY A 88 -10.10 -16.78 1.96
CA GLY A 88 -11.37 -16.69 2.66
C GLY A 88 -12.18 -15.51 2.11
N GLY A 89 -13.42 -15.78 1.71
CA GLY A 89 -14.36 -14.78 1.21
C GLY A 89 -15.75 -15.04 1.77
N THR A 90 -16.00 -14.52 2.97
CA THR A 90 -17.30 -14.12 3.56
C THR A 90 -17.02 -13.52 4.92
#